data_AF-A0A117PYJ3-F1
#
_entry.id   AF-A0A117PYJ3-F1
#
_cell.length_a   1.000
_cell.length_b   1.000
_cell.length_c   1.000
_cell.angle_alpha   90.00
_cell.angle_beta   90.00
_cell.angle_gamma   90.00
#
_symmetry.space_group_name_H-M   'P 1'
#
loop_
_entity.id
_entity.type
_entity.pdbx_description
1 polymer ?
#
loop_
_entity_poly.entity_id
_entity_poly.type
_entity_poly.pdbx_seq_one_letter_code
_entity_poly.pdbx_strand_id
1 'polypeptide(L)'
;MDHDTSLSAPPRRTRTIVLLGLAILGTASAAFVVRRPLMMSAPMCMAGRWHGCFDTFNGVVLMTLVGLPLAALVVWALARRRRAAGVPAAWRMSLAEVGMVHGTVPFLWMTMMPGAGAGTVPGRVSLVPLRDLVTMGAAGIVGNLLVFAALGFFAPMRFAALASVPRILALGAGCSVLVETAQYVLRLDRVSSVDDVLVNAVGAVLAGLASRRWWRATAQAPADRPRPVPASAG
;
A
#
# COMPACT_ATOMS: atom_id res chain seq x y z
N MET A 1 -3.40 63.82 4.63
CA MET A 1 -2.41 62.74 4.42
C MET A 1 -2.11 62.15 5.77
N ASP A 2 -2.73 61.03 6.12
CA ASP A 2 -2.13 60.03 6.99
C ASP A 2 -2.99 58.76 7.12
N HIS A 3 -2.28 57.62 7.18
CA HIS A 3 -2.64 56.30 7.75
C HIS A 3 -3.60 55.37 6.97
N ASP A 4 -3.03 54.34 6.33
CA ASP A 4 -3.10 52.96 6.84
C ASP A 4 -2.53 51.95 5.83
N THR A 5 -1.27 51.59 6.00
CA THR A 5 -0.68 50.39 5.41
C THR A 5 -0.85 49.24 6.40
N SER A 6 -1.98 48.54 6.33
CA SER A 6 -2.17 47.30 7.07
C SER A 6 -1.26 46.20 6.49
N LEU A 7 -0.25 45.85 7.28
CA LEU A 7 0.71 44.77 7.08
C LEU A 7 0.00 43.43 6.79
N SER A 8 0.23 42.90 5.58
CA SER A 8 -0.06 41.49 5.27
C SER A 8 0.82 40.57 6.13
N ALA A 9 0.22 39.89 7.10
CA ALA A 9 0.88 38.84 7.86
C ALA A 9 1.33 37.67 6.94
N PRO A 10 2.49 37.03 7.19
CA PRO A 10 3.19 36.29 6.16
C PRO A 10 2.65 34.86 5.94
N PRO A 11 2.80 34.30 4.73
CA PRO A 11 2.33 32.95 4.33
C PRO A 11 2.96 31.79 5.13
N ARG A 12 3.98 32.06 5.96
CA ARG A 12 4.65 31.07 6.82
C ARG A 12 3.78 30.65 8.00
N ARG A 13 3.03 31.56 8.64
CA ARG A 13 2.24 31.23 9.84
C ARG A 13 1.08 30.30 9.51
N THR A 14 0.38 30.57 8.41
CA THR A 14 -0.71 29.72 7.89
C THR A 14 -0.21 28.35 7.49
N ARG A 15 0.94 28.27 6.80
CA ARG A 15 1.56 26.99 6.41
C ARG A 15 1.97 26.14 7.62
N THR A 16 2.54 26.76 8.64
CA THR A 16 2.90 26.06 9.89
C THR A 16 1.66 25.54 10.62
N ILE A 17 0.58 26.34 10.71
CA ILE A 17 -0.69 25.92 11.32
C ILE A 17 -1.31 24.74 10.55
N VAL A 18 -1.34 24.79 9.21
CA VAL A 18 -1.86 23.70 8.38
C VAL A 18 -1.03 22.42 8.56
N LEU A 19 0.30 22.52 8.59
CA LEU A 19 1.17 21.37 8.81
C LEU A 19 1.00 20.77 10.21
N LEU A 20 0.88 21.60 11.25
CA LEU A 20 0.59 21.16 12.61
C LEU A 20 -0.79 20.51 12.70
N GLY A 21 -1.82 21.10 12.07
CA GLY A 21 -3.16 20.53 12.01
C GLY A 21 -3.18 19.15 11.33
N LEU A 22 -2.50 19.01 10.20
CA LEU A 22 -2.35 17.72 9.50
C LEU A 22 -1.56 16.71 10.33
N ALA A 23 -0.52 17.14 11.03
CA ALA A 23 0.26 16.26 11.91
C ALA A 23 -0.58 15.77 13.10
N ILE A 24 -1.32 16.66 13.77
CA ILE A 24 -2.22 16.32 14.88
C ILE A 24 -3.30 15.37 14.39
N LEU A 25 -3.94 15.67 13.26
CA LEU A 25 -4.98 14.83 12.69
C LEU A 25 -4.42 13.44 12.32
N GLY A 26 -3.27 13.39 11.64
CA GLY A 26 -2.62 12.11 11.28
C GLY A 26 -2.24 11.28 12.50
N THR A 27 -1.71 11.93 13.55
CA THR A 27 -1.32 11.26 14.80
C THR A 27 -2.56 10.76 15.56
N ALA A 28 -3.64 11.56 15.62
CA ALA A 28 -4.90 11.17 16.24
C ALA A 28 -5.58 10.04 15.46
N SER A 29 -5.58 10.08 14.13
CA SER A 29 -6.09 9.00 13.27
C SER A 29 -5.28 7.71 13.45
N ALA A 30 -3.95 7.79 13.50
CA ALA A 30 -3.09 6.64 13.77
C ALA A 30 -3.37 6.06 15.17
N ALA A 31 -3.44 6.92 16.20
CA ALA A 31 -3.76 6.50 17.56
C ALA A 31 -5.16 5.86 17.65
N PHE A 32 -6.15 6.39 16.95
CA PHE A 32 -7.50 5.83 16.89
C PHE A 32 -7.52 4.44 16.23
N VAL A 33 -6.83 4.28 15.10
CA VAL A 33 -6.69 3.00 14.38
C VAL A 33 -5.96 1.97 15.23
N VAL A 34 -4.95 2.39 15.99
CA VAL A 34 -4.12 1.51 16.85
C VAL A 34 -4.82 1.14 18.17
N ARG A 35 -5.67 2.04 18.71
CA ARG A 35 -6.32 1.88 20.02
C ARG A 35 -7.22 0.64 20.10
N ARG A 36 -8.06 0.41 19.09
CA ARG A 36 -8.99 -0.74 19.08
C ARG A 36 -8.26 -2.09 19.01
N PRO A 37 -7.29 -2.30 18.08
CA PRO A 37 -6.44 -3.48 18.06
C PRO A 37 -5.72 -3.75 19.37
N LEU A 38 -5.13 -2.72 19.98
CA LEU A 38 -4.42 -2.86 21.26
C LEU A 38 -5.36 -3.25 22.41
N MET A 39 -6.55 -2.66 22.49
CA MET A 39 -7.48 -2.93 23.60
C MET A 39 -8.18 -4.29 23.47
N MET A 40 -8.46 -4.74 22.23
CA MET A 40 -9.22 -5.97 22.00
C MET A 40 -8.31 -7.19 21.79
N SER A 41 -7.28 -7.07 20.94
CA SER A 41 -6.49 -8.22 20.49
C SER A 41 -5.24 -8.45 21.35
N ALA A 42 -4.55 -7.41 21.80
CA ALA A 42 -3.29 -7.57 22.55
C ALA A 42 -3.44 -8.40 23.85
N PRO A 43 -4.49 -8.23 24.68
CA PRO A 43 -4.70 -9.07 25.85
C PRO A 43 -4.93 -10.55 25.49
N MET A 44 -5.57 -10.82 24.35
CA MET A 44 -5.79 -12.21 23.89
C MET A 44 -4.48 -12.85 23.43
N CYS A 45 -3.64 -12.09 22.71
CA CYS A 45 -2.35 -12.56 22.23
C CYS A 45 -1.40 -12.85 23.39
N MET A 46 -1.32 -11.94 24.37
CA MET A 46 -0.49 -12.14 25.56
C MET A 46 -1.00 -13.29 26.45
N ALA A 47 -2.30 -13.58 26.42
CA ALA A 47 -2.88 -14.73 27.11
C ALA A 47 -2.75 -16.06 26.32
N GLY A 48 -1.97 -16.10 25.22
CA GLY A 48 -1.74 -17.31 24.43
C GLY A 48 -2.91 -17.73 23.53
N ARG A 49 -3.96 -16.91 23.40
CA ARG A 49 -5.12 -17.18 22.53
C ARG A 49 -4.86 -16.72 21.10
N TRP A 50 -3.93 -17.39 20.44
CA TRP A 50 -3.43 -16.99 19.11
C TRP A 50 -4.49 -16.94 18.01
N HIS A 51 -5.55 -17.75 18.07
CA HIS A 51 -6.65 -17.70 17.10
C HIS A 51 -7.30 -16.30 17.04
N GLY A 52 -7.48 -15.63 18.18
CA GLY A 52 -8.00 -14.26 18.21
C GLY A 52 -7.06 -13.20 17.61
N CYS A 53 -5.78 -13.55 17.44
CA CYS A 53 -4.74 -12.68 16.91
C CYS A 53 -4.55 -12.83 15.41
N PHE A 54 -4.76 -14.04 14.89
CA PHE A 54 -4.55 -14.34 13.47
C PHE A 54 -5.87 -14.34 12.67
N ASP A 55 -7.01 -14.56 13.31
CA ASP A 55 -8.30 -14.74 12.61
C ASP A 55 -9.28 -13.57 12.81
N THR A 56 -8.77 -12.41 13.27
CA THR A 56 -9.59 -11.21 13.45
C THR A 56 -8.97 -9.99 12.77
N PHE A 57 -9.81 -9.10 12.27
CA PHE A 57 -9.37 -7.83 11.66
C PHE A 57 -8.43 -7.05 12.59
N ASN A 58 -8.81 -6.90 13.86
CA ASN A 58 -8.01 -6.21 14.87
C ASN A 58 -6.68 -6.95 15.15
N GLY A 59 -6.69 -8.28 15.13
CA GLY A 59 -5.49 -9.09 15.28
C GLY A 59 -4.50 -8.89 14.14
N VAL A 60 -4.97 -8.92 12.89
CA VAL A 60 -4.14 -8.67 11.70
C VAL A 60 -3.55 -7.25 11.73
N VAL A 61 -4.35 -6.24 12.08
CA VAL A 61 -3.86 -4.87 12.24
C VAL A 61 -2.78 -4.79 13.33
N LEU A 62 -3.00 -5.42 14.48
CA LEU A 62 -2.00 -5.49 15.55
C LEU A 62 -0.70 -6.14 15.09
N MET A 63 -0.78 -7.30 14.43
CA MET A 63 0.40 -8.02 13.93
C MET A 63 1.15 -7.22 12.86
N THR A 64 0.44 -6.48 12.02
CA THR A 64 1.04 -5.56 11.05
C THR A 64 1.83 -4.46 11.75
N LEU A 65 1.25 -3.84 12.77
CA LEU A 65 1.90 -2.79 13.55
C LEU A 65 3.13 -3.30 14.31
N VAL A 66 3.02 -4.47 14.94
CA VAL A 66 4.14 -5.14 15.62
C VAL A 66 5.24 -5.55 14.63
N GLY A 67 4.89 -5.81 13.37
CA GLY A 67 5.85 -6.10 12.31
C GLY A 67 6.65 -4.90 11.79
N LEU A 68 6.25 -3.66 12.08
CA LEU A 68 6.93 -2.45 11.56
C LEU A 68 8.40 -2.33 11.99
N PRO A 69 8.78 -2.53 13.26
CA PRO A 69 10.19 -2.53 13.68
C PRO A 69 11.01 -3.58 12.93
N LEU A 70 10.47 -4.78 12.75
CA LEU A 70 11.13 -5.86 12.01
C LEU A 70 11.31 -5.47 10.53
N ALA A 71 10.27 -4.93 9.90
CA ALA A 71 10.35 -4.44 8.53
C ALA A 71 11.43 -3.34 8.38
N ALA A 72 11.51 -2.40 9.31
CA ALA A 72 12.54 -1.36 9.32
C ALA A 72 13.96 -1.94 9.46
N LEU A 73 14.15 -2.93 10.35
CA LEU A 73 15.43 -3.64 10.51
C LEU A 73 15.82 -4.38 9.24
N VAL A 74 14.87 -5.04 8.56
CA VAL A 74 15.12 -5.74 7.28
C VAL A 74 15.51 -4.73 6.20
N VAL A 75 14.80 -3.61 6.07
CA VAL A 75 15.17 -2.52 5.13
C VAL A 75 16.60 -2.07 5.39
N TRP A 76 16.93 -1.80 6.66
CA TRP A 76 18.26 -1.35 7.04
C TRP A 76 19.34 -2.39 6.73
N ALA A 77 19.13 -3.65 7.08
CA ALA A 77 20.08 -4.73 6.84
C ALA A 77 20.32 -4.93 5.34
N LEU A 78 19.25 -4.98 4.53
CA LEU A 78 19.34 -5.10 3.08
C LEU A 78 20.04 -3.90 2.45
N ALA A 79 19.72 -2.68 2.89
CA ALA A 79 20.34 -1.48 2.38
C ALA A 79 21.83 -1.41 2.71
N ARG A 80 22.24 -1.80 3.93
CA ARG A 80 23.66 -1.87 4.31
C ARG A 80 24.41 -2.90 3.47
N ARG A 81 23.86 -4.11 3.32
CA ARG A 81 24.46 -5.17 2.49
C ARG A 81 24.63 -4.73 1.03
N ARG A 82 23.59 -4.11 0.45
CA ARG A 82 23.63 -3.61 -0.94
C ARG A 82 24.60 -2.46 -1.13
N ARG A 83 24.68 -1.55 -0.15
CA ARG A 83 25.63 -0.44 -0.16
C ARG A 83 27.07 -0.96 -0.09
N ALA A 84 27.34 -1.95 0.76
CA ALA A 84 28.65 -2.61 0.84
C ALA A 84 29.03 -3.29 -0.49
N ALA A 85 28.05 -3.82 -1.23
CA ALA A 85 28.23 -4.39 -2.56
C ALA A 85 28.22 -3.36 -3.71
N GLY A 86 28.24 -2.06 -3.43
CA GLY A 86 28.29 -1.01 -4.46
C GLY A 86 27.00 -0.83 -5.27
N VAL A 87 25.87 -1.38 -4.84
CA VAL A 87 24.59 -1.29 -5.57
C VAL A 87 24.03 0.14 -5.48
N PRO A 88 23.77 0.81 -6.62
CA PRO A 88 23.17 2.14 -6.62
C PRO A 88 21.73 2.10 -6.08
N ALA A 89 21.31 3.19 -5.42
CA ALA A 89 19.97 3.31 -4.82
C ALA A 89 19.59 2.18 -3.84
N ALA A 90 20.57 1.56 -3.17
CA ALA A 90 20.41 0.46 -2.22
C ALA A 90 19.25 0.63 -1.22
N TRP A 91 19.10 1.84 -0.64
CA TRP A 91 18.02 2.16 0.28
C TRP A 91 16.64 2.13 -0.39
N ARG A 92 16.51 2.78 -1.55
CA ARG A 92 15.25 2.83 -2.30
C ARG A 92 14.79 1.45 -2.72
N MET A 93 15.71 0.61 -3.22
CA MET A 93 15.38 -0.77 -3.61
C MET A 93 14.93 -1.60 -2.41
N SER A 94 15.63 -1.49 -1.28
CA SER A 94 15.30 -2.24 -0.06
C SER A 94 13.98 -1.79 0.54
N LEU A 95 13.71 -0.48 0.56
CA LEU A 95 12.42 0.07 0.98
C LEU A 95 11.30 -0.39 0.05
N ALA A 96 11.51 -0.41 -1.26
CA ALA A 96 10.49 -0.83 -2.22
C ALA A 96 10.12 -2.31 -2.07
N GLU A 97 11.10 -3.20 -1.91
CA GLU A 97 10.83 -4.62 -1.73
C GLU A 97 10.10 -4.91 -0.42
N VAL A 98 10.61 -4.38 0.70
CA VAL A 98 10.00 -4.63 2.02
C VAL A 98 8.65 -3.93 2.13
N GLY A 99 8.53 -2.69 1.65
CA GLY A 99 7.28 -1.93 1.67
C GLY A 99 6.18 -2.58 0.83
N MET A 100 6.53 -3.18 -0.30
CA MET A 100 5.60 -3.96 -1.13
C MET A 100 5.04 -5.15 -0.36
N VAL A 101 5.92 -5.95 0.26
CA VAL A 101 5.50 -7.15 1.00
C VAL A 101 4.73 -6.77 2.26
N HIS A 102 5.33 -5.96 3.13
CA HIS A 102 4.76 -5.60 4.41
C HIS A 102 3.47 -4.77 4.27
N GLY A 103 3.36 -3.98 3.19
CA GLY A 103 2.17 -3.18 2.92
C GLY A 103 1.03 -3.92 2.24
N THR A 104 1.29 -5.03 1.51
CA THR A 104 0.24 -5.78 0.78
C THR A 104 -0.21 -7.05 1.52
N VAL A 105 0.72 -7.78 2.14
CA VAL A 105 0.40 -9.05 2.82
C VAL A 105 -0.71 -8.93 3.86
N PRO A 106 -0.75 -7.90 4.73
CA PRO A 106 -1.85 -7.75 5.70
C PRO A 106 -3.23 -7.63 5.06
N PHE A 107 -3.34 -6.92 3.94
CA PHE A 107 -4.63 -6.76 3.26
C PHE A 107 -5.04 -8.05 2.56
N LEU A 108 -4.10 -8.75 1.92
CA LEU A 108 -4.37 -10.07 1.34
C LEU A 108 -4.80 -11.07 2.42
N TRP A 109 -4.17 -11.03 3.58
CA TRP A 109 -4.60 -11.84 4.72
C TRP A 109 -6.02 -11.48 5.12
N MET A 110 -6.34 -10.19 5.30
CA MET A 110 -7.70 -9.77 5.67
C MET A 110 -8.76 -10.18 4.66
N THR A 111 -8.48 -10.10 3.36
CA THR A 111 -9.43 -10.49 2.31
C THR A 111 -9.55 -11.99 2.15
N MET A 112 -8.51 -12.76 2.50
CA MET A 112 -8.49 -14.23 2.48
C MET A 112 -9.01 -14.88 3.77
N MET A 113 -9.33 -14.10 4.81
CA MET A 113 -9.94 -14.67 6.02
C MET A 113 -11.35 -15.22 5.72
N PRO A 114 -11.63 -16.48 6.10
CA PRO A 114 -12.92 -17.12 5.88
C PRO A 114 -14.03 -16.41 6.65
N GLY A 115 -15.20 -16.27 6.03
CA GLY A 115 -16.43 -15.89 6.71
C GLY A 115 -17.01 -17.02 7.55
N ALA A 116 -18.03 -16.72 8.36
CA ALA A 116 -18.64 -17.68 9.29
C ALA A 116 -19.28 -18.89 8.58
N GLY A 117 -19.68 -18.75 7.31
CA GLY A 117 -20.19 -19.85 6.49
C GLY A 117 -19.18 -20.46 5.51
N ALA A 118 -17.88 -20.20 5.69
CA ALA A 118 -16.87 -20.69 4.73
C ALA A 118 -16.91 -22.23 4.61
N GLY A 119 -16.90 -22.73 3.38
CA GLY A 119 -17.03 -24.15 3.08
C GLY A 119 -18.46 -24.73 3.18
N THR A 120 -19.39 -24.06 3.87
CA THR A 120 -20.79 -24.52 4.01
C THR A 120 -21.74 -23.87 3.01
N VAL A 121 -21.53 -22.59 2.68
CA VAL A 121 -22.29 -21.91 1.61
C VAL A 121 -21.60 -22.04 0.26
N PRO A 122 -22.37 -22.15 -0.85
CA PRO A 122 -21.78 -22.16 -2.19
C PRO A 122 -21.10 -20.82 -2.49
N GLY A 123 -20.05 -20.87 -3.32
CA GLY A 123 -19.36 -19.67 -3.80
C GLY A 123 -20.32 -18.76 -4.58
N ARG A 124 -20.30 -17.47 -4.29
CA ARG A 124 -21.15 -16.45 -4.93
C ARG A 124 -20.31 -15.63 -5.90
N VAL A 125 -20.87 -15.27 -7.06
CA VAL A 125 -20.21 -14.43 -8.07
C VAL A 125 -21.10 -13.26 -8.47
N SER A 126 -20.49 -12.09 -8.66
CA SER A 126 -21.13 -10.86 -9.14
C SER A 126 -20.33 -10.32 -10.32
N LEU A 127 -20.85 -10.56 -11.53
CA LEU A 127 -20.20 -10.16 -12.78
C LEU A 127 -20.77 -8.86 -13.36
N VAL A 128 -21.79 -8.29 -12.71
CA VAL A 128 -22.44 -7.04 -13.15
C VAL A 128 -21.66 -5.87 -12.58
N PRO A 129 -20.99 -5.05 -13.39
CA PRO A 129 -20.24 -3.90 -12.89
C PRO A 129 -21.17 -2.91 -12.19
N LEU A 130 -20.63 -2.22 -11.19
CA LEU A 130 -21.23 -1.19 -10.36
C LEU A 130 -22.33 -1.66 -9.41
N ARG A 131 -22.73 -2.93 -9.46
CA ARG A 131 -23.81 -3.46 -8.60
C ARG A 131 -23.39 -3.50 -7.14
N ASP A 132 -22.24 -4.08 -6.88
CA ASP A 132 -21.75 -4.22 -5.50
C ASP A 132 -21.20 -2.88 -5.03
N LEU A 133 -20.58 -2.10 -5.94
CA LEU A 133 -20.06 -0.77 -5.62
C LEU A 133 -21.12 0.19 -5.08
N VAL A 134 -22.34 0.19 -5.61
CA VAL A 134 -23.44 1.06 -5.15
C VAL A 134 -23.90 0.73 -3.73
N THR A 135 -23.77 -0.55 -3.34
CA THR A 135 -24.11 -1.00 -1.99
C THR A 135 -22.90 -1.05 -1.05
N MET A 136 -21.71 -0.78 -1.59
CA MET A 136 -20.45 -0.81 -0.85
C MET A 136 -20.35 0.39 0.09
N GLY A 137 -20.36 0.12 1.39
CA GLY A 137 -20.09 1.16 2.39
C GLY A 137 -18.68 1.74 2.25
N ALA A 138 -18.47 2.96 2.75
CA ALA A 138 -17.19 3.67 2.65
C ALA A 138 -15.99 2.86 3.16
N ALA A 139 -16.17 2.08 4.23
CA ALA A 139 -15.13 1.20 4.76
C ALA A 139 -14.74 0.07 3.78
N GLY A 140 -15.70 -0.46 3.02
CA GLY A 140 -15.44 -1.46 1.97
C GLY A 140 -14.66 -0.86 0.81
N ILE A 141 -15.07 0.32 0.34
CA ILE A 141 -14.37 1.05 -0.73
C ILE A 141 -12.92 1.33 -0.33
N VAL A 142 -12.72 1.89 0.87
CA VAL A 142 -11.37 2.18 1.39
C VAL A 142 -10.56 0.89 1.57
N GLY A 143 -11.17 -0.17 2.11
CA GLY A 143 -10.52 -1.47 2.27
C GLY A 143 -9.98 -2.03 0.96
N ASN A 144 -10.83 -2.06 -0.08
CA ASN A 144 -10.46 -2.53 -1.41
C ASN A 144 -9.38 -1.64 -2.06
N LEU A 145 -9.53 -0.32 -2.01
CA LEU A 145 -8.50 0.60 -2.53
C LEU A 145 -7.11 0.35 -1.91
N LEU A 146 -7.04 -0.14 -0.67
CA LEU A 146 -5.79 -0.39 0.03
C LEU A 146 -5.16 -1.75 -0.30
N VAL A 147 -5.90 -2.73 -0.80
CA VAL A 147 -5.43 -4.13 -1.01
C VAL A 147 -4.13 -4.18 -1.81
N PHE A 148 -4.10 -3.51 -2.97
CA PHE A 148 -2.91 -3.43 -3.83
C PHE A 148 -2.28 -2.04 -3.85
N ALA A 149 -2.62 -1.15 -2.92
CA ALA A 149 -2.02 0.18 -2.86
C ALA A 149 -0.49 0.09 -2.65
N ALA A 150 -0.03 -0.70 -1.68
CA ALA A 150 1.42 -0.86 -1.45
C ALA A 150 2.14 -1.50 -2.65
N LEU A 151 1.52 -2.52 -3.27
CA LEU A 151 2.01 -3.12 -4.51
C LEU A 151 2.17 -2.07 -5.61
N GLY A 152 1.12 -1.30 -5.88
CA GLY A 152 1.13 -0.22 -6.88
C GLY A 152 2.12 0.90 -6.58
N PHE A 153 2.32 1.25 -5.29
CA PHE A 153 3.28 2.26 -4.87
C PHE A 153 4.73 1.81 -5.11
N PHE A 154 5.09 0.62 -4.64
CA PHE A 154 6.48 0.19 -4.57
C PHE A 154 6.96 -0.62 -5.78
N ALA A 155 6.08 -1.34 -6.48
CA ALA A 155 6.45 -2.13 -7.67
C ALA A 155 7.13 -1.30 -8.76
N PRO A 156 6.62 -0.13 -9.21
CA PRO A 156 7.29 0.67 -10.21
C PRO A 156 8.61 1.29 -9.71
N MET A 157 8.79 1.45 -8.39
CA MET A 157 10.06 1.89 -7.80
C MET A 157 11.14 0.82 -7.85
N ARG A 158 10.75 -0.46 -7.82
CA ARG A 158 11.66 -1.60 -7.84
C ARG A 158 11.91 -2.15 -9.24
N PHE A 159 10.88 -2.17 -10.09
CA PHE A 159 10.92 -2.78 -11.40
C PHE A 159 10.59 -1.73 -12.46
N ALA A 160 11.60 -1.30 -13.23
CA ALA A 160 11.40 -0.34 -14.33
C ALA A 160 10.40 -0.86 -15.37
N ALA A 161 10.30 -2.18 -15.53
CA ALA A 161 9.29 -2.83 -16.36
C ALA A 161 7.86 -2.50 -15.91
N LEU A 162 7.60 -2.17 -14.65
CA LEU A 162 6.26 -1.82 -14.14
C LEU A 162 6.04 -0.30 -14.03
N ALA A 163 7.01 0.53 -14.44
CA ALA A 163 6.99 1.98 -14.28
C ALA A 163 6.10 2.70 -15.32
N SER A 164 4.85 2.23 -15.49
CA SER A 164 3.82 2.89 -16.29
C SER A 164 2.42 2.61 -15.75
N VAL A 165 1.51 3.57 -15.92
CA VAL A 165 0.12 3.45 -15.42
C VAL A 165 -0.59 2.21 -15.96
N PRO A 166 -0.54 1.90 -17.28
CA PRO A 166 -1.22 0.70 -17.79
C PRO A 166 -0.65 -0.60 -17.21
N ARG A 167 0.65 -0.66 -16.92
CA ARG A 167 1.28 -1.86 -16.35
C ARG A 167 0.97 -2.02 -14.86
N ILE A 168 0.88 -0.91 -14.12
CA ILE A 168 0.40 -0.92 -12.73
C ILE A 168 -1.07 -1.37 -12.68
N LEU A 169 -1.90 -0.85 -13.59
CA LEU A 169 -3.30 -1.24 -13.72
C LEU A 169 -3.42 -2.75 -14.02
N ALA A 170 -2.67 -3.25 -15.02
CA ALA A 170 -2.67 -4.66 -15.37
C ALA A 170 -2.19 -5.56 -14.22
N LEU A 171 -1.17 -5.13 -13.47
CA LEU A 171 -0.70 -5.83 -12.27
C LEU A 171 -1.79 -5.88 -11.19
N GLY A 172 -2.39 -4.74 -10.86
CA GLY A 172 -3.45 -4.65 -9.84
C GLY A 172 -4.67 -5.47 -10.22
N ALA A 173 -5.14 -5.37 -11.47
CA ALA A 173 -6.26 -6.15 -11.98
C ALA A 173 -5.95 -7.66 -11.99
N GLY A 174 -4.78 -8.06 -12.49
CA GLY A 174 -4.36 -9.47 -12.53
C GLY A 174 -4.26 -10.08 -11.13
N CYS A 175 -3.60 -9.39 -10.19
CA CYS A 175 -3.54 -9.82 -8.80
C CYS A 175 -4.93 -9.88 -8.15
N SER A 176 -5.81 -8.93 -8.45
CA SER A 176 -7.18 -8.95 -7.91
C SER A 176 -7.99 -10.11 -8.46
N VAL A 177 -7.90 -10.41 -9.76
CA VAL A 177 -8.57 -11.58 -10.34
C VAL A 177 -8.08 -12.88 -9.68
N LEU A 178 -6.79 -12.99 -9.34
CA LEU A 178 -6.27 -14.15 -8.60
C LEU A 178 -6.87 -14.25 -7.19
N VAL A 179 -6.98 -13.13 -6.47
CA VAL A 179 -7.61 -13.05 -5.14
C VAL A 179 -9.08 -13.47 -5.22
N GLU A 180 -9.83 -12.87 -6.14
CA GLU A 180 -11.24 -13.17 -6.38
C GLU A 180 -11.46 -14.65 -6.73
N THR A 181 -10.62 -15.19 -7.63
CA THR A 181 -10.64 -16.61 -8.00
C THR A 181 -10.34 -17.50 -6.80
N ALA A 182 -9.36 -17.14 -5.97
CA ALA A 182 -9.04 -17.89 -4.76
C ALA A 182 -10.20 -17.86 -3.76
N GLN A 183 -10.83 -16.70 -3.53
CA GLN A 183 -11.99 -16.58 -2.64
C GLN A 183 -13.17 -17.44 -3.11
N TYR A 184 -13.40 -17.48 -4.43
CA TYR A 184 -14.44 -18.31 -5.03
C TYR A 184 -14.14 -19.81 -4.87
N VAL A 185 -12.94 -20.25 -5.26
CA VAL A 185 -12.53 -21.66 -5.21
C VAL A 185 -12.45 -22.19 -3.78
N LEU A 186 -11.91 -21.38 -2.85
CA LEU A 186 -11.79 -21.72 -1.44
C LEU A 186 -13.11 -21.56 -0.66
N ARG A 187 -14.18 -21.08 -1.32
CA ARG A 187 -15.52 -20.87 -0.73
C ARG A 187 -15.46 -20.11 0.60
N LEU A 188 -14.77 -18.97 0.60
CA LEU A 188 -14.52 -18.19 1.82
C LEU A 188 -15.75 -17.43 2.36
N ASP A 189 -16.96 -17.78 1.91
CA ASP A 189 -18.20 -17.05 2.20
C ASP A 189 -18.12 -15.56 1.83
N ARG A 190 -17.42 -15.28 0.71
CA ARG A 190 -17.32 -13.98 0.07
C ARG A 190 -18.03 -14.03 -1.29
N VAL A 191 -18.52 -12.87 -1.73
CA VAL A 191 -19.00 -12.69 -3.11
C VAL A 191 -17.77 -12.33 -3.93
N SER A 192 -17.47 -13.12 -4.96
CA SER A 192 -16.41 -12.76 -5.88
C SER A 192 -16.94 -11.76 -6.90
N SER A 193 -16.36 -10.56 -6.96
CA SER A 193 -16.96 -9.41 -7.64
C SER A 193 -16.03 -8.72 -8.63
N VAL A 194 -16.58 -8.36 -9.79
CA VAL A 194 -15.90 -7.46 -10.75
C VAL A 194 -15.63 -6.09 -10.12
N ASP A 195 -16.50 -5.62 -9.23
CA ASP A 195 -16.32 -4.31 -8.58
C ASP A 195 -15.12 -4.30 -7.64
N ASP A 196 -14.87 -5.40 -6.92
CA ASP A 196 -13.68 -5.53 -6.08
C ASP A 196 -12.41 -5.52 -6.93
N VAL A 197 -12.41 -6.19 -8.10
CA VAL A 197 -11.29 -6.10 -9.08
C VAL A 197 -11.04 -4.67 -9.52
N LEU A 198 -12.09 -3.94 -9.88
CA LEU A 198 -11.98 -2.56 -10.35
C LEU A 198 -11.44 -1.64 -9.25
N VAL A 199 -12.00 -1.72 -8.04
CA VAL A 199 -11.59 -0.86 -6.92
C VAL A 199 -10.15 -1.18 -6.50
N ASN A 200 -9.78 -2.45 -6.39
CA ASN A 200 -8.42 -2.88 -6.07
C ASN A 200 -7.40 -2.39 -7.12
N ALA A 201 -7.74 -2.48 -8.41
CA ALA A 201 -6.88 -2.01 -9.51
C ALA A 201 -6.74 -0.48 -9.52
N VAL A 202 -7.82 0.26 -9.26
CA VAL A 202 -7.79 1.72 -9.10
C VAL A 202 -6.90 2.10 -7.92
N GLY A 203 -7.01 1.40 -6.80
CA GLY A 203 -6.16 1.58 -5.61
C GLY A 203 -4.67 1.46 -5.94
N ALA A 204 -4.29 0.42 -6.69
CA ALA A 204 -2.92 0.23 -7.16
C ALA A 204 -2.44 1.40 -8.04
N VAL A 205 -3.28 1.86 -8.98
CA VAL A 205 -2.94 2.99 -9.86
C VAL A 205 -2.77 4.29 -9.08
N LEU A 206 -3.70 4.62 -8.19
CA LEU A 206 -3.62 5.83 -7.37
C LEU A 206 -2.34 5.86 -6.53
N ALA A 207 -1.99 4.74 -5.91
CA ALA A 207 -0.76 4.61 -5.14
C ALA A 207 0.50 4.67 -6.01
N GLY A 208 0.48 4.06 -7.20
CA GLY A 208 1.58 4.17 -8.16
C GLY A 208 1.77 5.57 -8.74
N LEU A 209 0.69 6.34 -8.88
CA LEU A 209 0.75 7.76 -9.22
C LEU A 209 1.33 8.59 -8.08
N ALA A 210 0.97 8.28 -6.83
CA ALA A 210 1.58 8.90 -5.66
C ALA A 210 3.10 8.65 -5.62
N SER A 211 3.57 7.49 -6.10
CA SER A 211 5.00 7.17 -6.18
C SER A 211 5.73 7.65 -7.45
N ARG A 212 5.05 8.38 -8.35
CA ARG A 212 5.53 8.73 -9.69
C ARG A 212 6.89 9.39 -9.77
N ARG A 213 7.18 10.30 -8.85
CA ARG A 213 8.47 11.01 -8.81
C ARG A 213 9.66 10.06 -8.60
N TRP A 214 9.49 8.98 -7.84
CA TRP A 214 10.60 8.09 -7.48
C TRP A 214 10.92 7.07 -8.56
N TRP A 215 9.93 6.63 -9.33
CA TRP A 215 10.16 5.69 -10.44
C TRP A 215 10.51 6.38 -11.76
N ARG A 216 10.10 7.63 -12.00
CA ARG A 216 10.59 8.42 -13.15
C ARG A 216 12.10 8.66 -13.10
N ALA A 217 12.62 9.02 -11.93
CA ALA A 217 14.07 9.18 -11.72
C ALA A 217 14.85 7.88 -11.99
N THR A 218 14.20 6.73 -11.83
CA THR A 218 14.81 5.41 -12.12
C THR A 218 14.83 5.12 -13.62
N ALA A 219 13.78 5.52 -14.35
CA ALA A 219 13.70 5.33 -15.80
C ALA A 219 14.70 6.19 -16.59
N GLN A 220 15.14 7.33 -16.04
CA GLN A 220 16.07 8.25 -16.70
C GLN A 220 17.56 7.89 -16.50
N ALA A 221 17.90 7.16 -15.44
CA ALA A 221 19.28 6.80 -15.10
C ALA A 221 20.07 5.92 -16.13
N PRO A 222 19.46 5.18 -17.08
CA PRO A 222 20.23 4.39 -18.06
C PRO A 222 20.69 5.13 -19.33
N ALA A 223 20.19 6.34 -19.62
CA ALA A 223 20.38 6.97 -20.94
C ALA A 223 21.67 7.82 -21.07
N ASP A 224 22.29 8.24 -19.97
CA ASP A 224 23.43 9.17 -19.96
C ASP A 224 24.81 8.50 -20.06
N ARG A 225 24.93 7.27 -20.57
CA ARG A 225 26.26 6.75 -20.95
C ARG A 225 26.64 7.36 -22.31
N PRO A 226 27.74 8.13 -22.41
CA PRO A 226 28.23 8.61 -23.69
C PRO A 226 28.49 7.40 -24.60
N ARG A 227 27.94 7.41 -25.83
CA ARG A 227 28.35 6.46 -26.86
C ARG A 227 29.86 6.60 -27.06
N PRO A 228 30.64 5.49 -27.03
CA PRO A 228 32.03 5.55 -27.45
C PRO A 228 32.08 6.10 -28.87
N VAL A 229 32.77 7.21 -29.06
CA VAL A 229 33.09 7.74 -30.40
C VAL A 229 33.93 6.68 -31.10
N PRO A 230 33.57 6.24 -32.32
CA PRO A 230 34.42 5.33 -33.08
C PRO A 230 35.78 6.00 -33.30
N ALA A 231 36.86 5.36 -32.86
CA ALA A 231 38.21 5.80 -33.20
C ALA A 231 38.35 5.75 -34.73
N SER A 232 38.73 6.85 -35.35
CA SER A 232 39.10 6.88 -36.76
C SER A 232 40.32 5.98 -36.94
N ALA A 233 40.17 4.92 -37.73
CA ALA A 233 41.31 4.17 -38.24
C ALA A 233 42.07 5.09 -39.21
N GLY A 234 43.31 5.40 -38.87
CA GLY A 234 44.31 5.94 -39.80
C GLY A 234 45.03 4.83 -40.53
#